data_AF-A0ABD0N272-F1
#
_entry.id   AF-A0ABD0N272-F1
#
_cell.length_a   1.000
_cell.length_b   1.000
_cell.length_c   1.000
_cell.angle_alpha   90.00
_cell.angle_beta   90.00
_cell.angle_gamma   90.00
#
_symmetry.space_group_name_H-M   'P 1'
#
loop_
_entity.id
_entity.type
_entity.pdbx_description
1 polymer ?
#
loop_
_entity_poly.entity_id
_entity_poly.type
_entity_poly.pdbx_seq_one_letter_code
_entity_poly.pdbx_strand_id
1 'polypeptide(L)'
;PFWPMGTGCARGFLAAFDTAWMIKGWAQGKGPLDLLSERESIYRLLPQTTAENISKNFEQYTIDPATRYPNLNSTCVRPHQVRHLYINGEQDLSSLEHGGPTRRSVNISRR
;
A
#
# COMPACT_ATOMS: atom_id res chain seq x y z
N PRO A 1 -10.54 -11.05 -5.13
CA PRO A 1 -11.72 -10.28 -5.63
C PRO A 1 -12.99 -11.08 -5.36
N PHE A 2 -14.11 -10.44 -5.03
CA PHE A 2 -15.40 -11.12 -4.91
C PHE A 2 -15.98 -11.33 -6.32
N TRP A 3 -15.92 -12.57 -6.81
CA TRP A 3 -16.23 -12.90 -8.22
C TRP A 3 -17.55 -12.34 -8.74
N PRO A 4 -18.67 -12.37 -7.98
CA PRO A 4 -19.94 -11.84 -8.46
C PRO A 4 -19.93 -10.37 -8.86
N MET A 5 -18.99 -9.56 -8.35
CA MET A 5 -18.90 -8.12 -8.65
C MET A 5 -18.09 -7.80 -9.92
N GLY A 6 -17.46 -8.79 -10.56
CA GLY A 6 -16.74 -8.59 -11.83
C GLY A 6 -15.53 -7.63 -11.76
N THR A 7 -15.08 -7.22 -10.58
CA THR A 7 -14.06 -6.16 -10.42
C THR A 7 -12.61 -6.65 -10.50
N GLY A 8 -12.40 -7.98 -10.56
CA GLY A 8 -11.07 -8.59 -10.47
C GLY A 8 -10.12 -8.13 -11.58
N CYS A 9 -10.55 -8.24 -12.84
CA CYS A 9 -9.72 -7.87 -13.99
C CYS A 9 -9.40 -6.37 -14.00
N ALA A 10 -10.42 -5.52 -13.87
CA ALA A 10 -10.25 -4.07 -13.85
C ALA A 10 -9.30 -3.60 -12.75
N ARG A 11 -9.48 -4.07 -11.51
CA ARG A 11 -8.59 -3.72 -10.39
C ARG A 11 -7.19 -4.30 -10.55
N GLY A 12 -7.06 -5.48 -11.15
CA GLY A 12 -5.77 -6.06 -11.49
C GLY A 12 -4.97 -5.18 -12.44
N PHE A 13 -5.59 -4.72 -13.54
CA PHE A 13 -4.95 -3.83 -14.51
C PHE A 13 -4.61 -2.45 -13.92
N LEU A 14 -5.51 -1.87 -13.11
CA LEU A 14 -5.23 -0.62 -12.40
C LEU A 14 -4.01 -0.76 -11.47
N ALA A 15 -3.94 -1.85 -10.69
CA ALA A 15 -2.80 -2.13 -9.83
C ALA A 15 -1.50 -2.38 -10.62
N ALA A 16 -1.58 -2.99 -11.81
CA ALA A 16 -0.44 -3.17 -12.70
C ALA A 16 0.11 -1.82 -13.20
N PHE A 17 -0.75 -0.89 -13.61
CA PHE A 17 -0.33 0.47 -13.99
C PHE A 17 0.27 1.25 -12.81
N ASP A 18 -0.32 1.15 -11.63
CA ASP A 18 0.22 1.78 -10.40
C ASP A 18 1.61 1.24 -10.03
N THR A 19 1.85 -0.04 -10.34
CA THR A 19 3.16 -0.68 -10.14
C THR A 19 4.17 -0.22 -11.18
N ALA A 20 3.78 -0.09 -12.45
CA ALA A 20 4.63 0.48 -13.49
C ALA A 20 5.02 1.94 -13.19
N TRP A 21 4.09 2.74 -12.64
CA TRP A 21 4.38 4.09 -12.16
C TRP A 21 5.43 4.10 -11.03
N MET A 22 5.27 3.22 -10.04
CA MET A 22 6.25 3.07 -8.95
C MET A 22 7.63 2.67 -9.48
N ILE A 23 7.70 1.71 -10.40
CA ILE A 23 8.97 1.25 -11.03
C ILE A 23 9.63 2.39 -11.81
N LYS A 24 8.86 3.21 -12.55
CA LYS A 24 9.37 4.41 -13.22
C LYS A 24 10.02 5.36 -12.20
N GLY A 25 9.34 5.65 -11.09
CA GLY A 25 9.89 6.52 -10.04
C GLY A 25 11.15 5.95 -9.39
N TRP A 26 11.21 4.63 -9.19
CA TRP A 26 12.41 3.93 -8.73
C TRP A 26 13.58 4.11 -9.70
N ALA A 27 13.35 3.87 -11.00
CA ALA A 27 14.38 4.04 -12.02
C ALA A 27 14.87 5.50 -12.15
N GLN A 28 14.04 6.47 -11.74
CA GLN A 28 14.38 7.90 -11.67
C GLN A 28 15.09 8.30 -10.37
N GLY A 29 15.39 7.35 -9.47
CA GLY A 29 16.14 7.60 -8.25
C GLY A 29 15.30 8.16 -7.08
N LYS A 30 13.96 8.05 -7.13
CA LYS A 30 13.11 8.46 -6.01
C LYS A 30 13.42 7.61 -4.77
N GLY A 31 13.44 8.23 -3.60
CA GLY A 31 13.74 7.56 -2.33
C GLY A 31 12.74 6.42 -2.04
N PRO A 32 13.18 5.28 -1.45
CA PRO A 32 12.30 4.13 -1.20
C PRO A 32 11.05 4.46 -0.38
N LEU A 33 11.17 5.28 0.66
CA LEU A 33 10.03 5.67 1.50
C LEU A 33 9.06 6.62 0.78
N ASP A 34 9.57 7.48 -0.11
CA ASP A 34 8.73 8.36 -0.93
C ASP A 34 7.95 7.56 -1.98
N LEU A 35 8.58 6.51 -2.54
CA LEU A 35 7.91 5.58 -3.46
C LEU A 35 6.84 4.77 -2.75
N LEU A 36 7.16 4.19 -1.59
CA LEU A 36 6.20 3.40 -0.83
C LEU A 36 5.02 4.25 -0.35
N SER A 37 5.25 5.48 0.09
CA SER A 37 4.17 6.37 0.55
C SER A 37 3.26 6.82 -0.60
N GLU A 38 3.81 7.12 -1.77
CA GLU A 38 3.01 7.37 -2.97
C GLU A 38 2.22 6.11 -3.38
N ARG A 39 2.88 4.95 -3.41
CA ARG A 39 2.26 3.68 -3.80
C ARG A 39 1.10 3.30 -2.88
N GLU A 40 1.27 3.46 -1.58
CA GLU A 40 0.23 3.22 -0.57
C GLU A 40 -0.92 4.24 -0.69
N SER A 41 -0.59 5.51 -0.97
CA SER A 41 -1.60 6.55 -1.21
C SER A 41 -2.53 6.18 -2.37
N ILE A 42 -1.95 5.67 -3.46
CA ILE A 42 -2.72 5.20 -4.62
C ILE A 42 -3.46 3.89 -4.29
N TYR A 43 -2.82 2.96 -3.57
CA TYR A 43 -3.42 1.66 -3.23
C TYR A 43 -4.74 1.78 -2.47
N ARG A 44 -4.88 2.79 -1.60
CA ARG A 44 -6.11 3.06 -0.85
C ARG A 44 -7.33 3.35 -1.74
N LEU A 45 -7.14 3.80 -2.97
CA LEU A 45 -8.23 4.04 -3.91
C LEU A 45 -8.76 2.72 -4.51
N LEU A 46 -7.93 1.69 -4.62
CA LEU A 46 -8.23 0.48 -5.37
C LEU A 46 -9.49 -0.28 -4.89
N PRO A 47 -9.72 -0.49 -3.57
CA PRO A 47 -10.88 -1.22 -3.08
C PRO A 47 -12.23 -0.54 -3.34
N GLN A 48 -12.21 0.78 -3.52
CA GLN A 48 -13.40 1.60 -3.74
C GLN A 48 -13.62 1.95 -5.22
N THR A 49 -12.74 1.51 -6.13
CA THR A 49 -12.93 1.76 -7.57
C THR A 49 -14.20 1.10 -8.10
N THR A 50 -14.97 1.88 -8.86
CA THR A 50 -16.16 1.47 -9.60
C THR A 50 -16.07 2.04 -11.01
N ALA A 51 -16.99 1.68 -11.91
CA ALA A 51 -17.01 2.29 -13.22
C ALA A 51 -17.25 3.79 -13.13
N GLU A 52 -18.06 4.26 -12.17
CA GLU A 52 -18.52 5.65 -12.02
C GLU A 52 -17.44 6.60 -11.49
N ASN A 53 -16.53 6.12 -10.63
CA ASN A 53 -15.57 6.98 -9.93
C ASN A 53 -14.14 6.97 -10.51
N ILE A 54 -13.93 6.24 -11.61
CA ILE A 54 -12.71 6.33 -12.43
C ILE A 54 -12.91 7.29 -13.60
N SER A 55 -11.80 7.78 -14.15
CA SER A 55 -11.83 8.61 -15.36
C SER A 55 -12.54 7.88 -16.52
N LYS A 56 -13.31 8.63 -17.32
CA LYS A 56 -14.02 8.11 -18.49
C LYS A 56 -13.24 8.30 -19.80
N ASN A 57 -12.12 9.02 -19.74
CA ASN A 57 -11.29 9.31 -20.89
C ASN A 57 -10.32 8.15 -21.15
N PHE A 58 -10.85 6.98 -21.53
CA PHE A 58 -10.08 5.73 -21.64
C PHE A 58 -8.92 5.82 -22.63
N GLU A 59 -9.05 6.60 -23.70
CA GLU A 59 -8.00 6.83 -24.70
C GLU A 59 -6.75 7.53 -24.11
N GLN A 60 -6.90 8.21 -22.98
CA GLN A 60 -5.82 8.96 -22.32
C GLN A 60 -5.22 8.20 -21.13
N TYR A 61 -5.62 6.94 -20.91
CA TYR A 61 -5.07 6.15 -19.81
C TYR A 61 -3.59 5.89 -20.03
N THR A 62 -2.79 6.21 -19.00
CA THR A 62 -1.37 5.88 -18.96
C THR A 62 -1.00 5.29 -17.60
N ILE A 63 0.27 4.99 -17.41
CA ILE A 63 0.77 4.59 -16.08
C ILE A 63 0.63 5.72 -15.05
N ASP A 64 0.55 6.99 -15.47
CA ASP A 64 0.31 8.11 -14.57
C ASP A 64 -1.07 7.96 -13.89
N PRO A 65 -1.12 7.81 -12.55
CA PRO A 65 -2.37 7.62 -11.81
C PRO A 65 -3.35 8.79 -11.97
N ALA A 66 -2.88 10.01 -12.25
CA ALA A 66 -3.75 11.18 -12.45
C ALA A 66 -4.65 11.03 -13.68
N THR A 67 -4.24 10.23 -14.68
CA THR A 67 -5.08 9.95 -15.86
C THR A 67 -6.26 9.02 -15.56
N ARG A 68 -6.22 8.31 -14.43
CA ARG A 68 -7.16 7.23 -14.07
C ARG A 68 -8.02 7.55 -12.85
N TYR A 69 -7.46 8.26 -11.86
CA TYR A 69 -8.12 8.55 -10.59
C TYR A 69 -8.40 10.07 -10.45
N PRO A 70 -9.65 10.53 -10.66
CA PRO A 70 -9.99 11.96 -10.62
C PRO A 70 -9.76 12.64 -9.27
N ASN A 71 -9.92 11.90 -8.16
CA ASN A 71 -9.74 12.40 -6.79
C ASN A 71 -8.40 11.95 -6.18
N LEU A 72 -7.35 11.90 -7.00
CA LEU A 72 -6.05 11.42 -6.56
C LEU A 72 -5.44 12.34 -5.49
N ASN A 73 -5.18 11.79 -4.30
CA ASN A 73 -4.26 12.36 -3.34
C ASN A 73 -3.06 11.41 -3.17
N SER A 74 -2.00 11.65 -3.94
CA SER A 74 -0.76 10.86 -3.93
C SER A 74 0.10 11.06 -2.67
N THR A 75 -0.37 11.89 -1.72
CA THR A 75 0.37 12.23 -0.49
C THR A 75 -0.43 11.95 0.79
N CYS A 76 -1.56 11.23 0.68
CA CYS A 76 -2.41 10.92 1.82
C CYS A 76 -1.75 9.97 2.83
N VAL A 77 -0.74 9.21 2.38
CA VAL A 77 0.20 8.46 3.22
C VAL A 77 1.53 9.18 3.23
N ARG A 78 2.14 9.33 4.41
CA ARG A 78 3.44 10.00 4.60
C ARG A 78 4.57 8.98 4.72
N PRO A 79 5.82 9.32 4.33
CA PRO A 79 6.97 8.41 4.39
C PRO A 79 7.19 7.73 5.75
N HIS A 80 6.94 8.42 6.86
CA HIS A 80 7.09 7.83 8.19
C HIS A 80 6.11 6.69 8.48
N GLN A 81 4.91 6.72 7.88
CA GLN A 81 3.86 5.71 8.09
C GLN A 81 4.19 4.38 7.41
N VAL A 82 5.07 4.39 6.40
CA VAL A 82 5.46 3.23 5.60
C VAL A 82 6.87 2.72 5.90
N ARG A 83 7.54 3.24 6.93
CA ARG A 83 8.89 2.77 7.32
C ARG A 83 8.97 1.26 7.53
N HIS A 84 7.92 0.68 8.11
CA HIS A 84 7.81 -0.75 8.36
C HIS A 84 7.75 -1.60 7.08
N LEU A 85 7.46 -1.00 5.92
CA LEU A 85 7.45 -1.68 4.61
C LEU A 85 8.83 -1.70 3.94
N TYR A 86 9.79 -0.91 4.41
CA TYR A 86 11.13 -0.84 3.84
C TYR A 86 12.11 -1.66 4.67
N ILE A 87 12.61 -2.75 4.07
CA ILE A 87 13.60 -3.64 4.67
C ILE A 87 14.95 -3.32 4.02
N ASN A 88 15.80 -2.57 4.72
CA ASN A 88 17.14 -2.17 4.23
C ASN A 88 18.25 -3.15 4.64
N GLY A 89 17.91 -4.26 5.30
CA GLY A 89 18.89 -5.24 5.80
C GLY A 89 19.66 -4.79 7.05
N GLU A 90 19.48 -3.55 7.52
CA GLU A 90 20.08 -3.02 8.76
C GLU A 90 19.18 -3.22 9.97
N GLN A 91 18.17 -4.09 9.88
CA GLN A 91 17.36 -4.45 11.05
C GLN A 91 18.24 -5.16 12.07
N ASP A 92 18.65 -4.39 13.07
CA ASP A 92 19.37 -4.83 14.24
C ASP A 92 18.78 -6.14 14.79
N LEU A 93 19.72 -6.99 15.22
CA LEU A 93 19.54 -8.14 16.12
C LEU A 93 18.77 -7.80 17.43
N SER A 94 18.35 -6.55 17.63
CA SER A 94 17.67 -6.02 18.83
C SER A 94 16.19 -6.39 18.93
N SER A 95 15.55 -6.83 17.84
CA SER A 95 14.14 -7.27 17.87
C SER A 95 13.95 -8.64 18.53
N LEU A 96 15.02 -9.38 18.80
CA LEU A 96 14.96 -10.70 19.45
C LEU A 96 14.87 -10.64 20.99
N GLU A 97 15.09 -9.48 21.63
CA GLU A 97 15.13 -9.43 23.11
C GLU A 97 13.86 -8.94 23.83
N HIS A 98 12.83 -8.43 23.15
CA HIS A 98 11.69 -7.77 23.84
C HIS A 98 10.31 -8.40 23.64
N GLY A 99 10.24 -9.70 23.34
CA GLY A 99 8.99 -10.40 23.02
C GLY A 99 8.51 -11.48 23.99
N GLY A 100 8.99 -11.55 25.23
CA GLY A 100 8.50 -12.53 26.21
C GLY A 100 7.34 -11.97 27.06
N PRO A 101 6.10 -12.47 26.96
CA PRO A 101 5.08 -12.11 27.93
C PRO A 101 5.41 -12.77 29.27
N THR A 102 5.76 -11.98 30.27
CA THR A 102 5.90 -12.46 31.65
C THR A 102 4.51 -12.87 32.14
N ARG A 103 4.16 -14.15 31.99
CA ARG A 103 2.98 -14.74 32.62
C ARG A 103 3.15 -14.64 34.14
N ARG A 104 2.52 -13.64 34.77
CA ARG A 104 2.26 -13.65 36.21
C ARG A 104 1.37 -14.86 36.50
N SER A 105 1.93 -15.86 37.17
CA SER A 105 1.18 -16.96 37.78
C SER A 105 0.27 -16.38 38.86
N VAL A 106 -1.04 -16.50 38.70
CA VAL A 106 -2.02 -16.18 39.73
C VAL A 106 -2.37 -17.49 40.45
N ASN A 107 -1.90 -17.65 41.68
CA ASN A 107 -2.27 -18.76 42.54
C ASN A 107 -3.73 -18.61 42.98
N ILE A 108 -4.61 -19.47 42.48
CA ILE A 108 -5.96 -19.65 43.02
C ILE A 108 -5.87 -20.73 44.11
N SER A 109 -5.92 -20.30 45.37
CA SER A 109 -6.19 -21.18 46.50
C SER A 109 -7.71 -21.37 46.60
N ARG A 110 -8.19 -22.60 46.40
CA ARG A 110 -9.58 -22.98 46.69
C ARG A 110 -9.68 -23.39 48.17
N ARG A 111 -10.58 -22.73 48.90
CA ARG A 111 -11.24 -23.29 50.10
C ARG A 111 -12.52 -24.00 49.68
#